data_AF-A0A7C3T6F0-F1
#
_entry.id   AF-A0A7C3T6F0-F1
#
_cell.length_a   1.000
_cell.length_b   1.000
_cell.length_c   1.000
_cell.angle_alpha   90.00
_cell.angle_beta   90.00
_cell.angle_gamma   90.00
#
_symmetry.space_group_name_H-M   'P 1'
#
loop_
_entity.id
_entity.type
_entity.pdbx_description
1 polymer ?
#
loop_
_entity_poly.entity_id
_entity_poly.type
_entity_poly.pdbx_seq_one_letter_code
_entity_poly.pdbx_strand_id
1 'polypeptide(L)'
;MQDHHEHRLPDCAVTFADQLVRRIRYRKKVRQEVHQELVDYFEDELSRCNDDQTRQERANQLIQEFGDPRLLAALICRAKKRCRPLHVRLAIHTLQIFGKTLVYLAICILIHSIGRPRFSIDYLHYVKDLVSAGKEESINARRYYQEAVALLTDAMRWPSELVDSSPLWPADINEAQLAATARLVSGSEQALEAFERATELPDYWPQ
;
A
#
# COMPACT_ATOMS: atom_id res chain seq x y z
N MET A 1 -15.91 -10.55 73.76
CA MET A 1 -15.35 -11.07 72.50
C MET A 1 -16.22 -10.50 71.40
N GLN A 2 -15.71 -9.53 70.65
CA GLN A 2 -16.40 -8.99 69.48
C GLN A 2 -16.20 -9.99 68.36
N ASP A 3 -17.26 -10.71 68.01
CA ASP A 3 -17.28 -11.54 66.82
C ASP A 3 -17.14 -10.62 65.60
N HIS A 4 -15.98 -10.69 64.96
CA HIS A 4 -15.82 -10.17 63.61
C HIS A 4 -16.72 -10.99 62.70
N HIS A 5 -17.96 -10.53 62.48
CA HIS A 5 -18.78 -10.97 61.36
C HIS A 5 -18.03 -10.63 60.08
N GLU A 6 -17.22 -11.58 59.59
CA GLU A 6 -16.66 -11.53 58.25
C GLU A 6 -17.81 -11.19 57.31
N HIS A 7 -17.69 -10.05 56.63
CA HIS A 7 -18.71 -9.47 55.76
C HIS A 7 -18.92 -10.33 54.51
N ARG A 8 -19.42 -11.55 54.67
CA ARG A 8 -19.69 -12.47 53.59
C ARG A 8 -21.02 -12.11 52.96
N LEU A 9 -21.04 -11.76 51.68
CA LEU A 9 -22.30 -11.46 51.00
C LEU A 9 -23.27 -12.62 51.13
N PRO A 10 -24.58 -12.34 51.26
CA PRO A 10 -25.58 -13.40 51.26
C PRO A 10 -25.60 -14.15 49.92
N ASP A 11 -25.83 -15.47 49.96
CA ASP A 11 -25.72 -16.35 48.78
C ASP A 11 -26.65 -15.96 47.62
N CYS A 12 -27.80 -15.34 47.93
CA CYS A 12 -28.73 -14.87 46.91
C CYS A 12 -28.14 -13.72 46.07
N ALA A 13 -27.40 -12.80 46.69
CA ALA A 13 -26.74 -11.68 46.02
C ALA A 13 -25.61 -12.16 45.12
N VAL A 14 -24.78 -13.09 45.62
CA VAL A 14 -23.69 -13.70 44.83
C VAL A 14 -24.25 -14.43 43.61
N THR A 15 -25.28 -15.26 43.83
CA THR A 15 -25.95 -16.00 42.74
C THR A 15 -26.56 -15.05 41.71
N PHE A 16 -27.19 -13.96 42.14
CA PHE A 16 -27.74 -12.95 41.25
C PHE A 16 -26.65 -12.25 40.43
N ALA A 17 -25.57 -11.80 41.06
CA ALA A 17 -24.44 -11.17 40.40
C ALA A 17 -23.85 -12.09 39.33
N ASP A 18 -23.62 -13.36 39.67
CA ASP A 18 -23.15 -14.39 38.74
C ASP A 18 -24.09 -14.59 37.55
N GLN A 19 -25.40 -14.70 37.81
CA GLN A 19 -26.38 -14.85 36.74
C GLN A 19 -26.45 -13.63 35.83
N LEU A 20 -26.33 -12.42 36.38
CA LEU A 20 -26.30 -11.19 35.61
C LEU A 20 -25.06 -11.11 34.74
N VAL A 21 -23.88 -11.36 35.32
CA VAL A 21 -22.58 -11.30 34.66
C VAL A 21 -22.47 -12.35 33.56
N ARG A 22 -23.05 -13.54 33.75
CA ARG A 22 -23.15 -14.58 32.71
C ARG A 22 -23.99 -14.13 31.50
N ARG A 23 -24.99 -13.28 31.71
CA ARG A 23 -25.84 -12.74 30.62
C ARG A 23 -25.21 -11.56 29.89
N ILE A 24 -24.23 -10.90 30.48
CA ILE A 24 -23.49 -9.80 29.83
C ILE A 24 -22.57 -10.37 28.74
N ARG A 25 -22.94 -10.15 27.47
CA ARG A 25 -22.13 -10.55 26.31
C ARG A 25 -21.01 -9.54 26.04
N TYR A 26 -20.06 -9.40 26.98
CA TYR A 26 -18.89 -8.53 26.86
C TYR A 26 -17.58 -9.26 27.25
N ARG A 27 -16.45 -8.61 26.98
CA ARG A 27 -15.10 -9.08 27.33
C ARG A 27 -15.00 -9.37 28.84
N LYS A 28 -14.18 -10.37 29.21
CA LYS A 28 -14.00 -10.86 30.60
C LYS A 28 -13.73 -9.72 31.59
N LYS A 29 -12.89 -8.76 31.22
CA LYS A 29 -12.56 -7.60 32.07
C LYS A 29 -13.79 -6.78 32.47
N VAL A 30 -14.70 -6.48 31.54
CA VAL A 30 -15.92 -5.72 31.86
C VAL A 30 -16.89 -6.55 32.70
N ARG A 31 -16.93 -7.86 32.48
CA ARG A 31 -17.72 -8.76 33.33
C ARG A 31 -17.22 -8.74 34.78
N GLN A 32 -15.91 -8.70 34.99
CA GLN A 32 -15.31 -8.55 36.31
C GLN A 32 -15.59 -7.18 36.93
N GLU A 33 -15.45 -6.10 36.16
CA GLU A 33 -15.79 -4.74 36.62
C GLU A 33 -17.26 -4.66 37.07
N VAL A 34 -18.19 -5.21 36.28
CA VAL A 34 -19.62 -5.21 36.64
C VAL A 34 -19.89 -6.11 37.85
N HIS A 35 -19.23 -7.27 37.94
CA HIS A 35 -19.36 -8.14 39.11
C HIS A 35 -18.91 -7.41 40.38
N GLN A 36 -17.75 -6.76 40.34
CA GLN A 36 -17.20 -6.01 41.47
C GLN A 36 -18.15 -4.88 41.87
N GLU A 37 -18.63 -4.08 40.91
CA GLU A 37 -19.57 -2.98 41.20
C GLU A 37 -20.86 -3.47 41.86
N LEU A 38 -21.38 -4.63 41.46
CA LEU A 38 -22.57 -5.21 42.09
C LEU A 38 -22.27 -5.68 43.51
N VAL A 39 -21.12 -6.33 43.71
CA VAL A 39 -20.66 -6.77 45.03
C VAL A 39 -20.52 -5.57 45.96
N ASP A 40 -19.81 -4.53 45.53
CA ASP A 40 -19.62 -3.30 46.28
C ASP A 40 -20.98 -2.63 46.59
N TYR A 41 -21.90 -2.57 45.62
CA TYR A 41 -23.26 -2.05 45.83
C TYR A 41 -24.04 -2.83 46.89
N PHE A 42 -24.00 -4.17 46.83
CA PHE A 42 -24.67 -5.00 47.84
C PHE A 42 -24.00 -4.87 49.21
N GLU A 43 -22.67 -4.79 49.28
CA GLU A 43 -21.95 -4.56 50.55
C GLU A 43 -22.34 -3.22 51.17
N ASP A 44 -22.37 -2.15 50.38
CA ASP A 44 -22.74 -0.82 50.84
C ASP A 44 -24.18 -0.78 51.37
N GLU A 45 -25.15 -1.36 50.64
CA GLU A 45 -26.55 -1.39 51.06
C GLU A 45 -26.80 -2.31 52.26
N LEU A 46 -26.05 -3.41 52.38
CA LEU A 46 -26.20 -4.39 53.47
C LEU A 46 -25.35 -4.05 54.70
N SER A 47 -24.44 -3.08 54.61
CA SER A 47 -23.58 -2.63 55.71
C SER A 47 -24.35 -2.17 56.95
N ARG A 48 -25.62 -1.78 56.78
CA ARG A 48 -26.50 -1.27 57.85
C ARG A 48 -27.31 -2.37 58.55
N CYS A 49 -27.26 -3.61 58.06
CA CYS A 49 -27.98 -4.74 58.63
C CYS A 49 -27.09 -5.49 59.62
N ASN A 50 -27.48 -5.50 60.91
CA ASN A 50 -26.71 -6.15 61.98
C ASN A 50 -27.00 -7.65 62.14
N ASP A 51 -28.06 -8.15 61.51
CA ASP A 51 -28.56 -9.52 61.65
C ASP A 51 -28.61 -10.21 60.27
N ASP A 52 -28.16 -11.47 60.22
CA ASP A 52 -28.01 -12.24 58.98
C ASP A 52 -29.36 -12.49 58.30
N GLN A 53 -30.42 -12.70 59.06
CA GLN A 53 -31.76 -12.92 58.51
C GLN A 53 -32.30 -11.64 57.87
N THR A 54 -32.18 -10.52 58.59
CA THR A 54 -32.57 -9.19 58.10
C THR A 54 -31.77 -8.82 56.84
N ARG A 55 -30.48 -9.19 56.80
CA ARG A 55 -29.57 -8.95 55.68
C ARG A 55 -29.95 -9.77 54.45
N GLN A 56 -30.33 -11.04 54.62
CA GLN A 56 -30.85 -11.90 53.55
C GLN A 56 -32.17 -11.38 52.97
N GLU A 57 -33.10 -10.95 53.83
CA GLU A 57 -34.37 -10.36 53.42
C GLU A 57 -34.17 -9.06 52.63
N ARG A 58 -33.27 -8.19 53.10
CA ARG A 58 -32.91 -6.95 52.40
C ARG A 58 -32.26 -7.23 51.04
N ALA A 59 -31.36 -8.21 50.96
CA ALA A 59 -30.74 -8.60 49.68
C ALA A 59 -31.78 -9.09 48.66
N ASN A 60 -32.78 -9.87 49.10
CA ASN A 60 -33.87 -10.31 48.24
C ASN A 60 -34.74 -9.14 47.76
N GLN A 61 -35.00 -8.15 48.62
CA GLN A 61 -35.72 -6.93 48.23
C GLN A 61 -34.95 -6.15 47.17
N LEU A 62 -33.64 -5.94 47.36
CA LEU A 62 -32.79 -5.27 46.37
C LEU A 62 -32.80 -6.00 45.02
N ILE A 63 -32.72 -7.34 45.03
CA ILE A 63 -32.82 -8.15 43.81
C ILE A 63 -34.17 -7.96 43.11
N GLN A 64 -35.26 -7.86 43.87
CA GLN A 64 -36.59 -7.57 43.32
C GLN A 64 -36.68 -6.15 42.75
N GLU A 65 -36.07 -5.15 43.41
CA GLU A 65 -35.98 -3.76 42.94
C GLU A 65 -35.22 -3.66 41.60
N PHE A 66 -34.18 -4.47 41.39
CA PHE A 66 -33.46 -4.55 40.11
C PHE A 66 -34.30 -5.11 38.95
N GLY A 67 -35.33 -5.92 39.23
CA GLY A 67 -36.23 -6.49 38.23
C GLY A 67 -35.60 -7.58 37.36
N ASP A 68 -35.96 -7.61 36.07
CA ASP A 68 -35.50 -8.66 35.15
C ASP A 68 -33.98 -8.56 34.86
N PRO A 69 -33.16 -9.55 35.27
CA PRO A 69 -31.72 -9.54 35.04
C PRO A 69 -31.35 -9.53 33.55
N ARG A 70 -32.22 -10.01 32.65
CA ARG A 70 -31.95 -9.93 31.20
C ARG A 70 -31.99 -8.49 30.71
N LEU A 71 -32.97 -7.73 31.17
CA LEU A 71 -33.12 -6.32 30.83
C LEU A 71 -31.98 -5.50 31.43
N LEU A 72 -31.64 -5.75 32.70
CA LEU A 72 -30.52 -5.08 33.37
C LEU A 72 -29.20 -5.32 32.64
N ALA A 73 -28.90 -6.58 32.25
CA ALA A 73 -27.71 -6.90 31.47
C ALA A 73 -27.66 -6.15 30.13
N ALA A 74 -28.80 -6.02 29.44
CA ALA A 74 -28.88 -5.26 28.18
C ALA A 74 -28.64 -3.76 28.39
N LEU A 75 -29.18 -3.17 29.47
CA LEU A 75 -28.96 -1.76 29.82
C LEU A 75 -27.50 -1.48 30.16
N ILE A 76 -26.87 -2.31 30.99
CA ILE A 76 -25.44 -2.20 31.34
C ILE A 76 -24.58 -2.25 30.07
N CYS A 77 -24.89 -3.17 29.14
CA CYS A 77 -24.17 -3.26 27.86
C CYS A 77 -24.31 -1.97 27.03
N ARG A 78 -25.51 -1.37 26.98
CA ARG A 78 -25.75 -0.10 26.27
C ARG A 78 -25.01 1.06 26.95
N ALA A 79 -25.06 1.15 28.27
CA ALA A 79 -24.35 2.18 29.03
C ALA A 79 -22.84 2.10 28.77
N LYS A 80 -22.23 0.91 28.91
CA LYS A 80 -20.81 0.70 28.62
C LYS A 80 -20.45 1.02 27.16
N LYS A 81 -21.36 0.76 26.21
CA LYS A 81 -21.18 1.14 24.79
C LYS A 81 -21.16 2.65 24.59
N ARG A 82 -21.98 3.41 25.32
CA ARG A 82 -22.01 4.89 25.28
C ARG A 82 -20.80 5.51 25.96
N CYS A 83 -20.36 4.95 27.09
CA CYS A 83 -19.20 5.42 27.85
C CYS A 83 -17.86 4.96 27.27
N ARG A 84 -17.83 4.46 26.02
CA ARG A 84 -16.57 4.04 25.40
C ARG A 84 -15.67 5.26 25.21
N PRO A 85 -14.43 5.23 25.72
CA PRO A 85 -13.57 6.41 25.69
C PRO A 85 -13.27 6.81 24.24
N LEU A 86 -13.14 8.11 24.01
CA LEU A 86 -13.02 8.70 22.66
C LEU A 86 -11.83 8.14 21.89
N HIS A 87 -10.71 7.86 22.57
CA HIS A 87 -9.51 7.28 21.94
C HIS A 87 -9.77 5.87 21.38
N VAL A 88 -10.57 5.02 22.04
CA VAL A 88 -10.93 3.70 21.50
C VAL A 88 -11.83 3.83 20.29
N ARG A 89 -12.75 4.80 20.27
CA ARG A 89 -13.58 5.08 19.09
C ARG A 89 -12.72 5.54 17.92
N LEU A 90 -11.82 6.48 18.17
CA LEU A 90 -10.91 7.00 17.15
C LEU A 90 -10.02 5.89 16.57
N ALA A 91 -9.42 5.06 17.43
CA ALA A 91 -8.57 3.94 17.02
C ALA A 91 -9.29 2.92 16.12
N ILE A 92 -10.58 2.67 16.38
CA ILE A 92 -11.36 1.76 15.54
C ILE A 92 -11.68 2.40 14.19
N HIS A 93 -12.03 3.69 14.17
CA HIS A 93 -12.28 4.40 12.91
C HIS A 93 -11.03 4.52 12.05
N THR A 94 -9.87 4.83 12.64
CA THR A 94 -8.60 4.90 11.91
C THR A 94 -8.22 3.54 11.33
N LEU A 95 -8.37 2.46 12.10
CA LEU A 95 -8.11 1.10 11.63
C LEU A 95 -9.05 0.71 10.46
N GLN A 96 -10.33 1.08 10.54
CA GLN A 96 -11.30 0.82 9.47
C GLN A 96 -10.96 1.60 8.19
N ILE A 97 -10.60 2.88 8.31
CA ILE A 97 -10.20 3.70 7.16
C ILE A 97 -8.94 3.11 6.53
N PHE A 98 -7.93 2.81 7.34
CA PHE A 98 -6.68 2.22 6.88
C PHE A 98 -6.91 0.90 6.15
N GLY A 99 -7.74 0.01 6.70
CA GLY A 99 -8.09 -1.25 6.05
C GLY A 99 -8.77 -1.06 4.69
N LYS A 100 -9.71 -0.11 4.58
CA LYS A 100 -10.35 0.22 3.30
C LYS A 100 -9.35 0.78 2.29
N THR A 101 -8.46 1.67 2.72
CA THR A 101 -7.40 2.23 1.87
C THR A 101 -6.46 1.14 1.36
N LEU A 102 -6.09 0.18 2.21
CA LEU A 102 -5.21 -0.92 1.84
C LEU A 102 -5.87 -1.87 0.84
N VAL A 103 -7.16 -2.18 1.01
CA VAL A 103 -7.94 -2.96 0.03
C VAL A 103 -8.04 -2.22 -1.30
N TYR A 104 -8.31 -0.92 -1.28
CA TYR A 104 -8.36 -0.10 -2.50
C TYR A 104 -7.02 -0.10 -3.23
N LEU A 105 -5.91 0.09 -2.50
CA LEU A 105 -4.57 0.05 -3.07
C LEU A 105 -4.27 -1.31 -3.70
N ALA A 106 -4.62 -2.41 -3.04
CA ALA A 106 -4.44 -3.76 -3.58
C ALA A 106 -5.23 -3.97 -4.89
N ILE A 107 -6.46 -3.45 -4.97
CA ILE A 107 -7.25 -3.48 -6.21
C ILE A 107 -6.57 -2.67 -7.32
N CYS A 108 -6.07 -1.47 -7.01
CA CYS A 108 -5.33 -0.65 -7.97
C CYS A 108 -4.09 -1.38 -8.49
N ILE A 109 -3.29 -1.98 -7.60
CA ILE A 109 -2.10 -2.76 -7.96
C ILE A 109 -2.49 -3.94 -8.85
N LEU A 110 -3.57 -4.66 -8.52
CA LEU A 110 -4.02 -5.80 -9.30
C LEU A 110 -4.47 -5.40 -10.70
N ILE A 111 -5.28 -4.35 -10.82
CA ILE A 111 -5.70 -3.79 -12.12
C ILE A 111 -4.49 -3.37 -12.94
N HIS A 112 -3.51 -2.72 -12.31
CA HIS A 112 -2.30 -2.27 -12.98
C HIS A 112 -1.37 -3.42 -13.40
N SER A 113 -1.35 -4.52 -12.63
CA SER A 113 -0.51 -5.69 -12.92
C SER A 113 -1.08 -6.55 -14.05
N ILE A 114 -2.41 -6.58 -14.21
CA ILE A 114 -3.10 -7.36 -15.27
C ILE A 114 -3.30 -6.51 -16.53
N GLY A 115 -3.46 -5.19 -16.37
CA GLY A 115 -3.62 -4.27 -17.50
C GLY A 115 -2.35 -4.20 -18.33
N ARG A 116 -2.46 -4.33 -19.65
CA ARG A 116 -1.37 -3.92 -20.55
C ARG A 116 -1.21 -2.41 -20.41
N PRO A 117 0.01 -1.89 -20.20
CA PRO A 117 0.25 -0.46 -20.16
C PRO A 117 -0.19 0.14 -21.50
N ARG A 118 -1.30 0.88 -21.47
CA ARG A 118 -1.79 1.60 -22.64
C ARG A 118 -1.08 2.94 -22.63
N PHE A 119 0.06 3.01 -23.31
CA PHE A 119 0.73 4.28 -23.58
C PHE A 119 -0.24 5.14 -24.39
N SER A 120 -0.91 6.07 -23.72
CA SER A 120 -1.90 6.97 -24.33
C SER A 120 -1.24 8.04 -25.19
N ILE A 121 0.06 8.23 -24.99
CA ILE A 121 0.85 9.25 -25.67
C ILE A 121 1.95 8.50 -26.41
N ASP A 122 1.98 8.68 -27.73
CA ASP A 122 3.12 8.30 -28.54
C ASP A 122 4.24 9.31 -28.27
N TYR A 123 5.07 9.02 -27.27
CA TYR A 123 6.17 9.89 -26.88
C TYR A 123 7.18 10.10 -27.99
N LEU A 124 7.32 9.14 -28.91
CA LEU A 124 8.19 9.31 -30.08
C LEU A 124 7.62 10.37 -31.01
N HIS A 125 6.31 10.35 -31.25
CA HIS A 125 5.64 11.40 -32.00
C HIS A 125 5.73 12.76 -31.31
N TYR A 126 5.50 12.80 -29.99
CA TYR A 126 5.57 14.05 -29.22
C TYR A 126 6.97 14.68 -29.26
N VAL A 127 8.02 13.88 -29.06
CA VAL A 127 9.41 14.37 -29.11
C VAL A 127 9.80 14.77 -30.53
N LYS A 128 9.37 14.00 -31.54
CA LYS A 128 9.56 14.36 -32.94
C LYS A 128 8.97 15.73 -33.24
N ASP A 129 7.68 15.92 -32.93
CA ASP A 129 7.00 17.20 -33.13
C ASP A 129 7.70 18.33 -32.38
N LEU A 130 8.14 18.09 -31.14
CA LEU A 130 8.81 19.11 -30.34
C LEU A 130 10.15 19.55 -30.96
N VAL A 131 10.91 18.61 -31.53
CA VAL A 131 12.22 18.90 -32.12
C VAL A 131 12.09 19.48 -33.54
N SER A 132 11.07 19.07 -34.31
CA SER A 132 10.86 19.54 -35.68
C SER A 132 9.95 20.78 -35.81
N ALA A 133 9.16 21.11 -34.78
CA ALA A 133 8.18 22.19 -34.85
C ALA A 133 8.83 23.53 -35.21
N GLY A 134 8.39 24.11 -36.33
CA GLY A 134 8.81 25.43 -36.80
C GLY A 134 10.20 25.48 -37.44
N LYS A 135 10.88 24.34 -37.61
CA LYS A 135 12.16 24.24 -38.29
C LYS A 135 11.97 23.88 -39.76
N GLU A 136 12.79 24.45 -40.63
CA GLU A 136 12.79 24.11 -42.05
C GLU A 136 13.44 22.74 -42.27
N GLU A 137 12.93 21.93 -43.21
CA GLU A 137 13.51 20.61 -43.51
C GLU A 137 14.93 20.70 -44.09
N SER A 138 15.34 21.89 -44.56
CA SER A 138 16.67 22.19 -45.11
C SER A 138 17.79 22.04 -44.07
N ILE A 139 17.50 22.29 -42.78
CA ILE A 139 18.49 22.16 -41.70
C ILE A 139 18.52 20.77 -41.07
N ASN A 140 17.71 19.83 -41.57
CA ASN A 140 17.64 18.47 -41.04
C ASN A 140 18.81 17.61 -41.53
N ALA A 141 19.74 17.29 -40.62
CA ALA A 141 20.87 16.40 -40.93
C ALA A 141 20.45 14.99 -41.37
N ARG A 142 19.21 14.56 -41.06
CA ARG A 142 18.75 13.19 -41.34
C ARG A 142 18.86 12.80 -42.81
N ARG A 143 18.50 13.69 -43.72
CA ARG A 143 18.53 13.39 -45.17
C ARG A 143 19.94 13.01 -45.62
N TYR A 144 20.93 13.77 -45.17
CA TYR A 144 22.33 13.56 -45.51
C TYR A 144 22.90 12.31 -44.84
N TYR A 145 22.50 12.01 -43.60
CA TYR A 145 22.84 10.72 -42.98
C TYR A 145 22.23 9.52 -43.73
N GLN A 146 20.98 9.62 -44.19
CA GLN A 146 20.34 8.57 -44.98
C GLN A 146 21.02 8.38 -46.34
N GLU A 147 21.38 9.48 -47.00
CA GLU A 147 22.15 9.47 -48.25
C GLU A 147 23.53 8.84 -48.05
N ALA A 148 24.25 9.22 -46.99
CA ALA A 148 25.53 8.62 -46.62
C ALA A 148 25.40 7.10 -46.39
N VAL A 149 24.39 6.65 -45.64
CA VAL A 149 24.15 5.22 -45.39
C VAL A 149 23.78 4.48 -46.68
N ALA A 150 22.95 5.07 -47.55
CA ALA A 150 22.60 4.45 -48.82
C ALA A 150 23.82 4.29 -49.73
N LEU A 151 24.61 5.35 -49.90
CA LEU A 151 25.86 5.33 -50.66
C LEU A 151 26.87 4.34 -50.08
N LEU A 152 26.97 4.28 -48.75
CA LEU A 152 27.84 3.33 -48.07
C LEU A 152 27.36 1.90 -48.27
N THR A 153 26.05 1.64 -48.24
CA THR A 153 25.46 0.31 -48.43
C THR A 153 25.64 -0.16 -49.88
N ASP A 154 25.49 0.74 -50.85
CA ASP A 154 25.69 0.45 -52.27
C ASP A 154 27.18 0.23 -52.61
N ALA A 155 28.08 1.00 -51.97
CA ALA A 155 29.53 0.82 -52.08
C ALA A 155 30.04 -0.41 -51.29
N MET A 156 29.36 -0.79 -50.21
CA MET A 156 29.71 -1.92 -49.36
C MET A 156 29.22 -3.24 -49.95
N ARG A 157 30.05 -3.82 -50.82
CA ARG A 157 30.33 -5.25 -50.64
C ARG A 157 31.42 -5.36 -49.59
N TRP A 158 31.04 -5.63 -48.34
CA TRP A 158 31.99 -5.87 -47.27
C TRP A 158 33.03 -6.90 -47.73
N PRO A 159 34.33 -6.55 -47.77
CA PRO A 159 35.38 -7.52 -48.06
C PRO A 159 35.25 -8.67 -47.06
N SER A 160 35.26 -9.91 -47.54
CA SER A 160 35.19 -11.11 -46.68
C SER A 160 36.27 -11.09 -45.60
N GLU A 161 37.42 -10.47 -45.91
CA GLU A 161 38.56 -10.25 -45.03
C GLU A 161 38.27 -9.36 -43.82
N LEU A 162 37.18 -8.58 -43.85
CA LEU A 162 36.71 -7.75 -42.73
C LEU A 162 35.52 -8.37 -41.99
N VAL A 163 34.74 -9.24 -42.66
CA VAL A 163 33.56 -9.89 -42.07
C VAL A 163 33.95 -11.07 -41.18
N ASP A 164 34.89 -11.89 -41.64
CA ASP A 164 35.28 -13.14 -40.96
C ASP A 164 36.25 -12.94 -39.79
N SER A 165 36.77 -11.73 -39.66
CA SER A 165 37.70 -11.34 -38.60
C SER A 165 37.26 -10.00 -38.03
N SER A 166 36.54 -10.03 -36.91
CA SER A 166 36.42 -8.85 -36.04
C SER A 166 37.69 -8.77 -35.19
N PRO A 167 38.68 -7.92 -35.52
CA PRO A 167 39.76 -7.64 -34.58
C PRO A 167 39.17 -6.99 -33.33
N LEU A 168 39.52 -7.49 -32.16
CA LEU A 168 39.09 -6.93 -30.88
C LEU A 168 39.83 -5.62 -30.55
N TRP A 169 40.98 -5.36 -31.18
CA TRP A 169 41.82 -4.19 -30.92
C TRP A 169 42.51 -3.67 -32.20
N PRO A 170 42.71 -2.33 -32.36
CA PRO A 170 43.37 -1.74 -33.53
C PRO A 170 44.79 -2.24 -33.82
N ALA A 171 45.50 -2.75 -32.81
CA ALA A 171 46.85 -3.29 -32.95
C ALA A 171 46.92 -4.65 -33.67
N ASP A 172 45.80 -5.35 -33.79
CA ASP A 172 45.71 -6.69 -34.38
C ASP A 172 45.31 -6.65 -35.87
N ILE A 173 45.21 -5.46 -36.47
CA ILE A 173 44.85 -5.29 -37.88
C ILE A 173 46.06 -5.67 -38.75
N ASN A 174 45.92 -6.74 -39.52
CA ASN A 174 46.98 -7.17 -40.43
C ASN A 174 47.03 -6.29 -41.71
N GLU A 175 48.13 -6.38 -42.47
CA GLU A 175 48.32 -5.57 -43.69
C GLU A 175 47.21 -5.77 -44.73
N ALA A 176 46.65 -6.98 -44.82
CA ALA A 176 45.56 -7.28 -45.76
C ALA A 176 44.25 -6.59 -45.36
N GLN A 177 43.92 -6.57 -44.07
CA GLN A 177 42.78 -5.84 -43.52
C GLN A 177 42.98 -4.34 -43.67
N LEU A 178 44.18 -3.81 -43.43
CA LEU A 178 44.50 -2.40 -43.63
C LEU A 178 44.35 -1.99 -45.10
N ALA A 179 44.80 -2.83 -46.04
CA ALA A 179 44.59 -2.60 -47.47
C ALA A 179 43.11 -2.72 -47.88
N ALA A 180 42.34 -3.58 -47.21
CA ALA A 180 40.89 -3.71 -47.45
C ALA A 180 40.11 -2.49 -46.92
N THR A 181 40.44 -1.99 -45.73
CA THR A 181 39.84 -0.77 -45.19
C THR A 181 40.23 0.46 -46.00
N ALA A 182 41.50 0.59 -46.41
CA ALA A 182 41.93 1.69 -47.27
C ALA A 182 41.17 1.73 -48.60
N ARG A 183 40.97 0.56 -49.24
CA ARG A 183 40.15 0.45 -50.46
C ARG A 183 38.70 0.84 -50.21
N LEU A 184 38.10 0.37 -49.11
CA LEU A 184 36.72 0.69 -48.74
C LEU A 184 36.53 2.20 -48.52
N VAL A 185 37.46 2.83 -47.79
CA VAL A 185 37.46 4.27 -47.53
C VAL A 185 37.61 5.05 -48.84
N SER A 186 38.55 4.66 -49.70
CA SER A 186 38.74 5.33 -51.00
C SER A 186 37.54 5.18 -51.94
N GLY A 187 36.77 4.09 -51.82
CA GLY A 187 35.55 3.88 -52.60
C GLY A 187 34.30 4.56 -52.02
N SER A 188 34.40 5.15 -50.83
CA SER A 188 33.27 5.71 -50.07
C SER A 188 33.34 7.24 -49.95
N GLU A 189 34.09 7.91 -50.82
CA GLU A 189 34.30 9.37 -50.79
C GLU A 189 32.97 10.14 -50.78
N GLN A 190 32.02 9.77 -51.65
CA GLN A 190 30.69 10.40 -51.70
C GLN A 190 29.87 10.18 -50.42
N ALA A 191 30.01 9.01 -49.78
CA ALA A 191 29.33 8.72 -48.52
C ALA A 191 29.93 9.54 -47.36
N LEU A 192 31.26 9.73 -47.36
CA LEU A 192 31.97 10.57 -46.40
C LEU A 192 31.61 12.04 -46.57
N GLU A 193 31.54 12.55 -47.80
CA GLU A 193 31.07 13.92 -48.06
C GLU A 193 29.63 14.14 -47.57
N ALA A 194 28.72 13.19 -47.84
CA ALA A 194 27.35 13.28 -47.37
C ALA A 194 27.28 13.25 -45.84
N PHE A 195 28.13 12.45 -45.18
CA PHE A 195 28.24 12.41 -43.73
C PHE A 195 28.79 13.73 -43.17
N GLU A 196 29.84 14.29 -43.77
CA GLU A 196 30.43 15.58 -43.37
C GLU A 196 29.38 16.70 -43.46
N ARG A 197 28.67 16.81 -44.58
CA ARG A 197 27.55 17.76 -44.73
C ARG A 197 26.46 17.56 -43.67
N ALA A 198 26.20 16.33 -43.25
CA ALA A 198 25.25 16.05 -42.17
C ALA A 198 25.75 16.58 -40.81
N THR A 199 27.07 16.51 -40.54
CA THR A 199 27.66 17.01 -39.29
C THR A 199 27.75 18.53 -39.21
N GLU A 200 27.76 19.22 -40.36
CA GLU A 200 27.74 20.68 -40.42
C GLU A 200 26.35 21.28 -40.11
N LEU A 201 25.30 20.47 -40.18
CA LEU A 201 23.94 20.92 -39.91
C LEU A 201 23.66 20.98 -38.41
N PRO A 202 22.92 22.02 -37.95
CA PRO A 202 22.76 22.31 -36.53
C PRO A 202 21.83 21.33 -35.80
N ASP A 203 20.99 20.60 -36.53
CA ASP A 203 19.89 19.82 -35.96
C ASP A 203 19.69 18.47 -36.65
N TYR A 204 19.13 17.51 -35.90
CA TYR A 204 18.73 16.19 -36.38
C TYR A 204 17.37 15.81 -35.77
N TRP A 205 16.44 15.36 -36.60
CA TRP A 205 15.21 14.72 -36.12
C TRP A 205 14.76 13.55 -37.01
N PRO A 206 14.26 12.45 -36.40
CA PRO A 206 13.72 11.30 -37.13
C PRO A 206 12.35 11.64 -37.76
N GLN A 207 12.09 11.19 -39.00
CA GLN A 207 10.73 11.14 -39.58
C GLN A 207 10.08 9.79 -39.36
#